data_AF-A0A4Q1URE5-F1
#
_entry.id   AF-A0A4Q1URE5-F1
#
_cell.length_a   1.000
_cell.length_b   1.000
_cell.length_c   1.000
_cell.angle_alpha   90.00
_cell.angle_beta   90.00
_cell.angle_gamma   90.00
#
_symmetry.space_group_name_H-M   'P 1'
#
loop_
_entity.id
_entity.type
_entity.pdbx_description
1 polymer ?
#
loop_
_entity_poly.entity_id
_entity_poly.type
_entity_poly.pdbx_seq_one_letter_code
_entity_poly.pdbx_strand_id
1 'polypeptide(L)'
;MASISPTVDAADLRLEDLPSSSLKTFEQPEATPELIADVKSALAEAHTAAKAAVDSFLLTARYVDGGKFVADVCGWADLAIYDSQSSVVSALIAMGETTIIGGVGYRVSDFGRHGRQRDQALSVAEAGVEAAKQVMQKRFPDVGFGVRAMWD
;
A
#
# COMPACT_ATOMS: atom_id res chain seq x y z
N MET A 1 16.78 19.02 33.08
CA MET A 1 17.54 19.29 31.85
C MET A 1 18.71 18.32 31.82
N ALA A 2 18.64 17.26 31.01
CA ALA A 2 19.76 16.36 30.82
C ALA A 2 20.62 16.88 29.66
N SER A 3 21.81 17.37 29.97
CA SER A 3 22.81 17.81 29.00
C SER A 3 23.38 16.57 28.31
N ILE A 4 23.36 16.56 26.98
CA ILE A 4 24.09 15.56 26.19
C ILE A 4 25.58 15.75 26.51
N SER A 5 26.26 14.69 26.93
CA SER A 5 27.71 14.75 27.18
C SER A 5 28.43 14.97 25.83
N PRO A 6 29.39 15.89 25.73
CA PRO A 6 29.97 16.37 24.46
C PRO A 6 30.90 15.37 23.75
N THR A 7 30.77 14.07 24.01
CA THR A 7 31.74 13.04 23.60
C THR A 7 31.13 11.89 22.79
N VAL A 8 29.85 11.96 22.40
CA VAL A 8 29.28 10.94 21.51
C VAL A 8 29.64 11.29 20.08
N ASP A 9 30.52 10.49 19.48
CA ASP A 9 30.85 10.57 18.06
C ASP A 9 29.57 10.34 17.24
N ALA A 10 29.27 11.23 16.29
CA ALA A 10 28.05 11.14 15.48
C ALA A 10 28.00 9.84 14.66
N ALA A 11 29.15 9.20 14.44
CA ALA A 11 29.25 7.91 13.77
C ALA A 11 28.78 6.70 14.62
N ASP A 12 28.74 6.83 15.96
CA ASP A 12 28.37 5.76 16.91
C ASP A 12 27.06 6.06 17.67
N LEU A 13 26.34 7.10 17.25
CA LEU A 13 25.14 7.57 17.92
C LEU A 13 23.97 6.59 17.68
N ARG A 14 23.48 5.94 18.74
CA ARG A 14 22.33 5.02 18.63
C ARG A 14 21.02 5.78 18.80
N LEU A 15 19.93 5.20 18.30
CA LEU A 15 18.61 5.82 18.36
C LEU A 15 18.15 6.03 19.81
N GLU A 16 18.53 5.12 20.71
CA GLU A 16 18.26 5.17 22.15
C GLU A 16 19.06 6.24 22.92
N ASP A 17 20.15 6.74 22.34
CA ASP A 17 20.97 7.82 22.94
C ASP A 17 20.40 9.21 22.64
N LEU A 18 19.46 9.29 21.68
CA LEU A 18 18.75 10.53 21.39
C LEU A 18 17.78 10.85 22.52
N PRO A 19 17.86 12.05 23.13
CA PRO A 19 16.91 12.43 24.16
C PRO A 19 15.50 12.36 23.58
N SER A 20 14.58 11.69 24.28
CA SER A 20 13.19 11.52 23.82
C SER A 20 12.49 12.86 23.57
N SER A 21 12.90 13.93 24.24
CA SER A 21 12.45 15.31 24.02
C SER A 21 12.94 15.94 22.70
N SER A 22 13.91 15.32 22.03
CA SER A 22 14.45 15.75 20.73
C SER A 22 13.81 15.01 19.55
N LEU A 23 13.12 13.90 19.81
CA LEU A 23 12.29 13.24 18.81
C LEU A 23 11.09 14.15 18.53
N LYS A 24 10.98 14.65 17.30
CA LYS A 24 9.79 15.39 16.88
C LYS A 24 8.57 14.52 17.12
N THR A 25 7.59 15.06 17.84
CA THR A 25 6.28 14.43 17.96
C THR A 25 5.72 14.20 16.57
N PHE A 26 5.36 12.97 16.27
CA PHE A 26 4.68 12.63 15.02
C PHE A 26 3.25 13.17 15.11
N GLU A 27 3.02 14.33 14.51
CA GLU A 27 1.66 14.84 14.34
C GLU A 27 1.04 14.10 13.15
N GLN A 28 0.15 13.17 13.46
CA GLN A 28 -0.66 12.53 12.42
C GLN A 28 -1.69 13.56 11.95
N PRO A 29 -1.69 13.95 10.65
CA PRO A 29 -2.65 14.93 10.16
C PRO A 29 -4.06 14.41 10.30
N GLU A 30 -4.99 15.27 10.70
CA GLU A 30 -6.41 14.92 10.79
C GLU A 30 -7.02 14.80 9.39
N ALA A 31 -7.80 13.75 9.17
CA ALA A 31 -8.52 13.55 7.91
C ALA A 31 -9.85 14.31 7.95
N THR A 32 -10.00 15.34 7.12
CA THR A 32 -11.27 16.07 7.04
C THR A 32 -12.36 15.18 6.41
N PRO A 33 -13.65 15.44 6.70
CA PRO A 33 -14.74 14.69 6.09
C PRO A 33 -14.74 14.71 4.56
N GLU A 34 -14.32 15.83 3.95
CA GLU A 34 -14.20 15.98 2.50
C GLU A 34 -13.11 15.07 1.95
N LEU A 35 -11.95 14.99 2.62
CA LEU A 35 -10.86 14.11 2.22
C LEU A 35 -11.28 12.65 2.35
N ILE A 36 -11.98 12.27 3.43
CA ILE A 36 -12.50 10.90 3.59
C ILE A 36 -13.45 10.55 2.44
N ALA A 37 -14.33 11.46 2.04
CA ALA A 37 -15.23 11.24 0.91
C ALA A 37 -14.47 11.10 -0.41
N ASP A 38 -13.43 11.91 -0.64
CA ASP A 38 -12.62 11.84 -1.86
C ASP A 38 -11.80 10.55 -1.94
N VAL A 39 -11.15 10.15 -0.83
CA VAL A 39 -10.43 8.88 -0.74
C VAL A 39 -11.37 7.69 -0.95
N LYS A 40 -12.57 7.72 -0.36
CA LYS A 40 -13.59 6.69 -0.59
C LYS A 40 -13.99 6.59 -2.07
N SER A 41 -14.17 7.73 -2.72
CA SER A 41 -14.47 7.78 -4.16
C SER A 41 -13.31 7.24 -5.00
N ALA A 42 -12.07 7.60 -4.65
CA ALA A 42 -10.88 7.12 -5.32
C ALA A 42 -10.71 5.59 -5.16
N LEU A 43 -10.97 5.04 -3.98
CA LEU A 43 -10.94 3.59 -3.75
C LEU A 43 -11.98 2.87 -4.62
N ALA A 44 -13.21 3.38 -4.72
CA ALA A 44 -14.24 2.78 -5.57
C ALA A 44 -13.83 2.77 -7.07
N GLU A 45 -13.24 3.87 -7.53
CA GLU A 45 -12.67 3.97 -8.88
C GLU A 45 -11.51 2.97 -9.06
N ALA A 46 -10.61 2.86 -8.07
CA ALA A 46 -9.48 1.96 -8.07
C ALA A 46 -9.92 0.48 -8.09
N HIS A 47 -10.95 0.09 -7.33
CA HIS A 47 -11.51 -1.27 -7.39
C HIS A 47 -12.10 -1.57 -8.76
N THR A 48 -12.77 -0.60 -9.37
CA THR A 48 -13.34 -0.76 -10.72
C THR A 48 -12.24 -0.94 -11.76
N ALA A 49 -11.19 -0.12 -11.70
CA ALA A 49 -10.03 -0.23 -12.58
C ALA A 49 -9.27 -1.54 -12.38
N ALA A 50 -9.04 -1.95 -11.13
CA ALA A 50 -8.38 -3.21 -10.79
C ALA A 50 -9.14 -4.41 -11.37
N LYS A 51 -10.46 -4.45 -11.19
CA LYS A 51 -11.30 -5.51 -11.76
C LYS A 51 -11.22 -5.54 -13.28
N ALA A 52 -11.33 -4.39 -13.94
CA ALA A 52 -11.24 -4.32 -15.40
C ALA A 52 -9.86 -4.77 -15.93
N ALA A 53 -8.79 -4.42 -15.23
CA ALA A 53 -7.43 -4.84 -15.58
C ALA A 53 -7.24 -6.35 -15.43
N VAL A 54 -7.76 -6.93 -14.33
CA VAL A 54 -7.78 -8.38 -14.12
C VAL A 54 -8.57 -9.09 -15.22
N ASP A 55 -9.79 -8.63 -15.51
CA ASP A 55 -10.63 -9.22 -16.56
C ASP A 55 -9.92 -9.18 -17.93
N SER A 56 -9.28 -8.05 -18.27
CA SER A 56 -8.49 -7.89 -19.49
C SER A 56 -7.29 -8.84 -19.53
N PHE A 57 -6.55 -8.95 -18.41
CA PHE A 57 -5.41 -9.85 -18.31
C PHE A 57 -5.83 -11.30 -18.54
N LEU A 58 -6.92 -11.74 -17.91
CA LEU A 58 -7.42 -13.11 -18.03
C LEU A 58 -7.83 -13.49 -19.47
N LEU A 59 -8.21 -12.53 -20.32
CA LEU A 59 -8.51 -12.81 -21.73
C LEU A 59 -7.26 -13.19 -22.55
N THR A 60 -6.08 -12.76 -22.11
CA THR A 60 -4.82 -12.95 -22.83
C THR A 60 -3.84 -13.88 -22.11
N ALA A 61 -4.18 -14.27 -20.88
CA ALA A 61 -3.38 -15.14 -20.05
C ALA A 61 -3.17 -16.52 -20.70
N ARG A 62 -1.99 -17.10 -20.45
CA ARG A 62 -1.72 -18.50 -20.77
C ARG A 62 -2.32 -19.37 -19.67
N TYR A 63 -2.99 -20.44 -20.07
CA TYR A 63 -3.61 -21.38 -19.12
C TYR A 63 -2.95 -22.76 -19.16
N VAL A 64 -3.01 -23.46 -18.03
CA VAL A 64 -2.64 -24.88 -17.85
C VAL A 64 -3.84 -25.71 -17.38
N ASP A 65 -3.66 -27.03 -17.26
CA ASP A 65 -4.70 -27.97 -16.82
C ASP A 65 -6.03 -27.82 -17.59
N GLY A 66 -5.93 -27.78 -18.93
CA GLY A 66 -7.10 -27.67 -19.80
C GLY A 66 -7.86 -26.34 -19.72
N GLY A 67 -7.21 -25.24 -19.31
CA GLY A 67 -7.84 -23.92 -19.21
C GLY A 67 -8.27 -23.53 -17.79
N LYS A 68 -7.96 -24.36 -16.80
CA LYS A 68 -8.47 -24.20 -15.44
C LYS A 68 -7.68 -23.19 -14.62
N PHE A 69 -6.36 -23.14 -14.80
CA PHE A 69 -5.48 -22.28 -14.01
C PHE A 69 -4.60 -21.41 -14.92
N VAL A 70 -4.30 -20.21 -14.47
CA VAL A 70 -3.30 -19.35 -15.13
C VAL A 70 -1.91 -19.94 -14.94
N ALA A 71 -1.12 -19.97 -16.00
CA ALA A 71 0.24 -20.52 -16.02
C ALA A 71 1.23 -19.53 -15.37
N ASP A 72 1.25 -19.50 -14.04
CA ASP A 72 1.96 -18.48 -13.28
C ASP A 72 2.48 -19.00 -11.93
N VAL A 73 3.32 -18.21 -11.27
CA VAL A 73 3.79 -18.49 -9.90
C VAL A 73 2.72 -18.17 -8.87
N CYS A 74 2.71 -18.97 -7.79
CA CYS A 74 1.91 -18.68 -6.62
C CYS A 74 2.41 -17.41 -5.93
N GLY A 75 1.50 -16.51 -5.59
CA GLY A 75 1.85 -15.29 -4.89
C GLY A 75 0.68 -14.32 -4.74
N TRP A 76 0.97 -13.19 -4.12
CA TRP A 76 0.04 -12.08 -3.96
C TRP A 76 0.70 -10.74 -4.24
N ALA A 77 -0.13 -9.75 -4.54
CA ALA A 77 0.28 -8.37 -4.69
C ALA A 77 -0.63 -7.48 -3.83
N ASP A 78 -0.02 -6.46 -3.22
CA ASP A 78 -0.67 -5.47 -2.38
C ASP A 78 -0.34 -4.05 -2.86
N LEU A 79 -1.33 -3.15 -2.82
CA LEU A 79 -1.06 -1.72 -2.93
C LEU A 79 -0.50 -1.24 -1.59
N ALA A 80 0.68 -0.62 -1.61
CA ALA A 80 1.35 -0.11 -0.42
C ALA A 80 1.50 1.42 -0.47
N ILE A 81 1.33 2.05 0.68
CA ILE A 81 1.66 3.45 0.93
C ILE A 81 2.76 3.53 2.00
N TYR A 82 3.82 4.28 1.69
CA TYR A 82 5.00 4.41 2.56
C TYR A 82 5.06 5.77 3.26
N ASP A 83 4.16 6.69 2.91
CA ASP A 83 4.06 8.00 3.52
C ASP A 83 3.13 7.96 4.74
N SER A 84 3.70 7.66 5.91
CA SER A 84 2.96 7.54 7.16
C SER A 84 2.39 8.86 7.71
N GLN A 85 2.85 10.01 7.20
CA GLN A 85 2.37 11.33 7.62
C GLN A 85 1.40 11.96 6.61
N SER A 86 0.92 11.20 5.63
CA SER A 86 -0.08 11.68 4.70
C SER A 86 -1.48 11.74 5.34
N SER A 87 -2.22 12.83 5.08
CA SER A 87 -3.64 12.93 5.45
C SER A 87 -4.49 11.86 4.75
N VAL A 88 -4.04 11.36 3.60
CA VAL A 88 -4.65 10.20 2.91
C VAL A 88 -4.52 8.93 3.74
N VAL A 89 -3.38 8.69 4.40
CA VAL A 89 -3.22 7.55 5.31
C VAL A 89 -4.17 7.68 6.50
N SER A 90 -4.28 8.86 7.09
CA SER A 90 -5.24 9.10 8.17
C SER A 90 -6.68 8.81 7.73
N ALA A 91 -7.07 9.22 6.53
CA ALA A 91 -8.39 8.95 5.98
C ALA A 91 -8.61 7.44 5.76
N LEU A 92 -7.63 6.74 5.21
CA LEU A 92 -7.67 5.30 5.01
C LEU A 92 -7.78 4.53 6.34
N ILE A 93 -7.04 4.95 7.37
CA ILE A 93 -7.12 4.39 8.72
C ILE A 93 -8.52 4.61 9.31
N ALA A 94 -9.07 5.83 9.18
CA ALA A 94 -10.40 6.15 9.69
C ALA A 94 -11.51 5.30 9.02
N MET A 95 -11.31 4.90 7.77
CA MET A 95 -12.23 4.01 7.04
C MET A 95 -11.97 2.52 7.29
N GLY A 96 -10.86 2.14 7.94
CA GLY A 96 -10.47 0.74 8.11
C GLY A 96 -9.95 0.09 6.82
N GLU A 97 -9.53 0.88 5.83
CA GLU A 97 -9.06 0.42 4.52
C GLU A 97 -7.55 0.17 4.48
N THR A 98 -6.90 0.11 5.65
CA THR A 98 -5.46 -0.13 5.77
C THR A 98 -5.09 -1.26 6.73
N THR A 99 -4.02 -1.98 6.40
CA THR A 99 -3.34 -2.92 7.32
C THR A 99 -1.87 -2.55 7.42
N ILE A 100 -1.30 -2.50 8.62
CA ILE A 100 0.14 -2.18 8.81
C ILE A 100 0.99 -3.33 8.26
N ILE A 101 2.03 -2.99 7.49
CA ILE A 101 3.00 -3.96 6.94
C ILE A 101 4.35 -3.78 7.64
N GLY A 102 4.66 -4.67 8.60
CA GLY A 102 6.01 -4.80 9.19
C GLY A 102 6.61 -3.52 9.79
N GLY A 103 5.77 -2.52 10.14
CA GLY A 103 6.22 -1.21 10.62
C GLY A 103 6.81 -0.27 9.55
N VAL A 104 6.75 -0.64 8.27
CA VAL A 104 7.39 0.12 7.16
C VAL A 104 6.37 0.90 6.32
N GLY A 105 5.11 0.50 6.33
CA GLY A 105 4.04 1.17 5.58
C GLY A 105 2.68 0.53 5.82
N TYR A 106 1.74 0.87 4.95
CA TYR A 106 0.36 0.37 5.02
C TYR A 106 -0.03 -0.30 3.72
N ARG A 107 -0.65 -1.48 3.81
CA ARG A 107 -1.42 -2.06 2.72
C ARG A 107 -2.71 -1.28 2.59
N VAL A 108 -3.11 -0.96 1.36
CA VAL A 108 -4.33 -0.24 1.04
C VAL A 108 -5.31 -1.19 0.35
N SER A 109 -6.43 -1.44 1.01
CA SER A 109 -7.52 -2.31 0.56
C SER A 109 -7.05 -3.67 0.02
N ASP A 110 -7.91 -4.38 -0.70
CA ASP A 110 -7.72 -5.78 -1.12
C ASP A 110 -7.77 -5.95 -2.66
N PHE A 111 -7.03 -5.12 -3.39
CA PHE A 111 -7.06 -5.09 -4.86
C PHE A 111 -6.52 -6.37 -5.53
N GLY A 112 -5.58 -7.08 -4.89
CA GLY A 112 -5.01 -8.32 -5.42
C GLY A 112 -6.00 -9.49 -5.50
N ARG A 113 -7.18 -9.38 -4.86
CA ARG A 113 -8.19 -10.45 -4.82
C ARG A 113 -9.29 -10.37 -5.87
N HIS A 114 -9.23 -9.42 -6.80
CA HIS A 114 -10.21 -9.33 -7.90
C HIS A 114 -10.13 -10.51 -8.91
N GLY A 115 -9.15 -11.40 -8.77
CA GLY A 115 -9.02 -12.62 -9.57
C GLY A 115 -10.02 -13.73 -9.23
N ARG A 116 -9.92 -14.87 -9.94
CA ARG A 116 -10.70 -16.07 -9.61
C ARG A 116 -10.28 -16.55 -8.22
N GLN A 117 -11.25 -16.79 -7.31
CA GLN A 117 -11.00 -17.19 -5.91
C GLN A 117 -10.08 -18.41 -5.69
N ARG A 118 -9.72 -19.14 -6.75
CA ARG A 118 -8.86 -20.34 -6.70
C ARG A 118 -7.56 -20.23 -7.50
N ASP A 119 -7.35 -19.13 -8.23
CA ASP A 119 -6.10 -18.87 -8.94
C ASP A 119 -5.20 -18.03 -8.03
N GLN A 120 -4.19 -18.67 -7.42
CA GLN A 120 -3.06 -17.99 -6.80
C GLN A 120 -2.08 -17.58 -7.90
N ALA A 121 -2.50 -16.74 -8.85
CA ALA A 121 -1.63 -16.29 -9.94
C ALA A 121 -1.14 -14.88 -9.64
N LEU A 122 0.16 -14.74 -9.36
CA LEU A 122 0.73 -13.45 -8.99
C LEU A 122 0.47 -12.35 -10.02
N SER A 123 0.71 -12.64 -11.30
CA SER A 123 0.54 -11.70 -12.42
C SER A 123 -0.89 -11.18 -12.50
N VAL A 124 -1.89 -11.98 -12.10
CA VAL A 124 -3.28 -11.54 -12.00
C VAL A 124 -3.44 -10.51 -10.88
N ALA A 125 -2.87 -10.79 -9.71
CA ALA A 125 -2.89 -9.85 -8.58
C ALA A 125 -2.15 -8.55 -8.92
N GLU A 126 -0.98 -8.64 -9.55
CA GLU A 126 -0.17 -7.49 -9.98
C GLU A 126 -0.92 -6.62 -11.00
N ALA A 127 -1.62 -7.22 -11.97
CA ALA A 127 -2.43 -6.47 -12.93
C ALA A 127 -3.51 -5.63 -12.24
N GLY A 128 -4.20 -6.20 -11.25
CA GLY A 128 -5.21 -5.49 -10.47
C GLY A 128 -4.60 -4.35 -9.62
N VAL A 129 -3.50 -4.63 -8.92
CA VAL A 129 -2.85 -3.67 -8.03
C VAL A 129 -2.21 -2.52 -8.81
N GLU A 130 -1.57 -2.78 -9.95
CA GLU A 130 -0.96 -1.73 -10.77
C GLU A 130 -2.02 -0.77 -11.35
N ALA A 131 -3.18 -1.29 -11.75
CA ALA A 131 -4.30 -0.44 -12.18
C ALA A 131 -4.87 0.40 -11.02
N ALA A 132 -5.01 -0.19 -9.82
CA ALA A 132 -5.42 0.54 -8.63
C ALA A 132 -4.41 1.65 -8.28
N LYS A 133 -3.11 1.35 -8.33
CA LYS A 133 -2.03 2.31 -8.11
C LYS A 133 -2.14 3.51 -9.06
N GLN A 134 -2.38 3.28 -10.36
CA GLN A 134 -2.52 4.36 -11.33
C GLN A 134 -3.67 5.31 -10.99
N VAL A 135 -4.81 4.78 -10.56
CA VAL A 135 -5.95 5.59 -10.11
C VAL A 135 -5.57 6.40 -8.87
N MET A 136 -5.00 5.74 -7.85
CA MET A 136 -4.65 6.38 -6.59
C MET A 136 -3.57 7.46 -6.77
N GLN A 137 -2.54 7.21 -7.58
CA GLN A 137 -1.50 8.19 -7.91
C GLN A 137 -2.07 9.38 -8.72
N LYS A 138 -3.04 9.14 -9.60
CA LYS A 138 -3.70 10.22 -10.33
C LYS A 138 -4.55 11.10 -9.41
N ARG A 139 -5.24 10.51 -8.43
CA ARG A 139 -6.07 11.24 -7.47
C ARG A 139 -5.24 11.97 -6.41
N PHE A 140 -4.12 11.38 -5.98
CA PHE A 140 -3.26 11.90 -4.93
C PHE A 140 -1.78 11.88 -5.39
N PRO A 141 -1.37 12.84 -6.25
CA PRO A 141 -0.05 12.83 -6.89
C PRO A 141 1.11 13.06 -5.92
N ASP A 142 0.85 13.70 -4.78
CA ASP A 142 1.86 13.98 -3.75
C ASP A 142 2.12 12.77 -2.83
N VAL A 143 1.38 11.67 -3.02
CA VAL A 143 1.43 10.50 -2.14
C VAL A 143 2.15 9.34 -2.83
N GLY A 144 3.16 8.79 -2.15
CA GLY A 144 3.94 7.66 -2.65
C GLY A 144 3.21 6.33 -2.53
N PHE A 145 2.63 5.86 -3.64
CA PHE A 145 2.09 4.50 -3.77
C PHE A 145 3.06 3.56 -4.48
N GLY A 146 3.17 2.33 -3.98
CA GLY A 146 3.96 1.26 -4.59
C GLY A 146 3.19 -0.05 -4.68
N VAL A 147 3.62 -0.93 -5.59
CA VAL A 147 3.15 -2.31 -5.67
C VAL A 147 4.12 -3.18 -4.90
N ARG A 148 3.60 -4.00 -3.99
CA ARG A 148 4.36 -5.00 -3.26
C ARG A 148 3.89 -6.38 -3.69
N ALA A 149 4.71 -7.07 -4.47
CA ALA A 149 4.51 -8.46 -4.86
C ALA A 149 5.32 -9.40 -3.99
N MET A 150 4.78 -10.57 -3.66
CA MET A 150 5.46 -11.65 -2.95
C MET A 150 5.08 -12.99 -3.54
N TRP A 151 6.07 -13.86 -3.69
CA TRP A 151 5.91 -15.22 -4.20
C TRP A 151 5.85 -16.18 -3.02
N ASP A 152 5.00 -17.21 -3.14
CA ASP A 152 4.89 -18.32 -2.18
C ASP A 152 5.86 -19.47 -2.48
#